data_AF-A0A0K8WDT8-F1
#
_entry.id   AF-A0A0K8WDT8-F1
#
_cell.length_a   1.000
_cell.length_b   1.000
_cell.length_c   1.000
_cell.angle_alpha   90.00
_cell.angle_beta   90.00
_cell.angle_gamma   90.00
#
_symmetry.space_group_name_H-M   'P 1'
#
loop_
_entity.id
_entity.type
_entity.pdbx_description
1 polymer ?
#
loop_
_entity_poly.entity_id
_entity_poly.type
_entity_poly.pdbx_seq_one_letter_code
_entity_poly.pdbx_strand_id
1 'polypeptide(L)'
;EIELSENEMPGLMEIRRKYADQQPLKGARIAGCLHMTIQTAVLIETLVALGAEVTWSSCNIFSTQDHAAAAIAAAGVPVFAWKGETEEEYLWCIEQQLFS
;
A
#
# COMPACT_ATOMS: atom_id res chain seq x y z
N GLU A 1 -3.68 -12.67 -7.22
CA GLU A 1 -3.84 -11.50 -8.12
C GLU A 1 -2.67 -10.53 -8.05
N ILE A 2 -2.10 -10.25 -6.87
CA ILE A 2 -0.88 -9.42 -6.75
C ILE A 2 0.26 -9.99 -7.62
N GLU A 3 0.60 -11.28 -7.50
CA GLU A 3 1.62 -11.94 -8.34
C GLU A 3 1.35 -11.83 -9.85
N LEU A 4 0.08 -11.87 -10.27
CA LEU A 4 -0.30 -11.67 -11.67
C LEU A 4 -0.08 -10.21 -12.08
N SER A 5 -0.40 -9.26 -11.21
CA SER A 5 -0.19 -7.83 -11.45
C SER A 5 1.28 -7.44 -11.49
N GLU A 6 2.17 -8.14 -10.78
CA GLU A 6 3.62 -7.90 -10.86
C GLU A 6 4.16 -8.11 -12.28
N ASN A 7 3.65 -9.12 -13.00
CA ASN A 7 4.03 -9.38 -14.39
C ASN A 7 3.63 -8.23 -15.34
N GLU A 8 2.55 -7.53 -15.03
CA GLU A 8 2.04 -6.38 -15.80
C GLU A 8 2.63 -5.03 -15.31
N MET A 9 3.48 -5.05 -14.27
CA MET A 9 4.10 -3.85 -13.68
C MET A 9 5.63 -3.91 -13.72
N PRO A 10 6.26 -4.12 -14.90
CA PRO A 10 7.70 -4.36 -15.02
C PRO A 10 8.55 -3.20 -14.50
N GLY A 11 8.03 -1.96 -14.56
CA GLY A 11 8.71 -0.79 -14.03
C GLY A 11 8.94 -0.86 -12.51
N LEU A 12 7.93 -1.27 -11.73
CA LEU A 12 8.07 -1.44 -10.28
C LEU A 12 8.97 -2.62 -9.94
N MET A 13 8.85 -3.73 -10.68
CA MET A 13 9.69 -4.91 -10.44
C MET A 13 11.16 -4.63 -10.73
N GLU A 14 11.48 -3.86 -11.77
CA GLU A 14 12.85 -3.45 -12.05
C GLU A 14 13.40 -2.47 -10.99
N ILE A 15 12.57 -1.55 -10.49
CA ILE A 15 12.93 -0.67 -9.37
C ILE A 15 13.26 -1.50 -8.12
N ARG A 16 12.39 -2.46 -7.74
CA ARG A 16 12.64 -3.37 -6.62
C ARG A 16 13.98 -4.08 -6.81
N ARG A 17 14.17 -4.75 -7.94
CA ARG A 17 15.39 -5.51 -8.25
C ARG A 17 16.65 -4.65 -8.18
N LYS A 18 16.59 -3.42 -8.69
CA LYS A 18 17.75 -2.52 -8.78
C LYS A 18 18.16 -1.92 -7.43
N TYR A 19 17.20 -1.66 -6.55
CA TYR A 19 17.42 -0.84 -5.35
C TYR A 19 17.17 -1.58 -4.03
N ALA A 20 16.65 -2.82 -4.04
CA ALA A 20 16.41 -3.59 -2.82
C ALA A 20 17.67 -3.67 -1.93
N ASP A 21 18.82 -4.06 -2.45
CA ASP A 21 20.04 -4.19 -1.63
C ASP A 21 20.55 -2.84 -1.09
N GLN A 22 20.23 -1.74 -1.77
CA GLN A 22 20.63 -0.39 -1.37
C GLN A 22 19.75 0.17 -0.24
N GLN A 23 18.55 -0.38 -0.05
CA GLN A 23 17.56 0.06 0.95
C GLN A 23 17.41 1.60 1.00
N PRO A 24 17.16 2.28 -0.13
CA PRO A 24 17.22 3.75 -0.21
C PRO A 24 16.13 4.45 0.61
N LEU A 25 15.06 3.74 0.98
CA LEU A 25 13.97 4.27 1.81
C LEU A 25 14.11 3.85 3.28
N LYS A 26 15.23 3.26 3.68
CA LYS A 26 15.45 2.87 5.08
C LYS A 26 15.28 4.04 6.04
N GLY A 27 14.36 3.89 6.99
CA GLY A 27 14.02 4.91 7.99
C GLY A 27 12.99 5.93 7.51
N ALA A 28 12.53 5.84 6.25
CA ALA A 28 11.37 6.59 5.80
C ALA A 28 10.09 5.99 6.40
N ARG A 29 9.22 6.86 6.90
CA ARG A 29 7.85 6.52 7.31
C ARG A 29 6.88 7.15 6.32
N ILE A 30 6.22 6.34 5.50
CA ILE A 30 5.39 6.79 4.39
C ILE A 30 3.92 6.47 4.72
N ALA A 31 3.12 7.51 4.89
CA ALA A 31 1.66 7.41 4.91
C ALA A 31 1.12 7.64 3.50
N GLY A 32 0.45 6.63 2.92
CA GLY A 32 -0.12 6.69 1.58
C GLY A 32 -1.64 6.82 1.58
N CYS A 33 -2.15 7.90 0.98
CA CYS A 33 -3.58 8.09 0.71
C CYS A 33 -3.83 8.00 -0.80
N LEU A 34 -4.07 6.78 -1.30
CA LEU A 34 -4.29 6.47 -2.71
C LEU A 34 -5.18 5.24 -2.81
N HIS A 35 -6.02 5.12 -3.84
CA HIS A 35 -6.92 3.98 -4.07
C HIS A 35 -6.29 2.65 -3.68
N MET A 36 -6.90 1.92 -2.73
CA MET A 36 -6.37 0.65 -2.25
C MET A 36 -6.76 -0.50 -3.20
N THR A 37 -6.02 -0.64 -4.30
CA THR A 37 -6.22 -1.66 -5.34
C THR A 37 -5.08 -2.68 -5.37
N ILE A 38 -5.20 -3.71 -6.21
CA ILE A 38 -4.12 -4.67 -6.48
C ILE A 38 -2.84 -4.00 -6.99
N GLN A 39 -2.96 -2.99 -7.85
CA GLN A 39 -1.79 -2.26 -8.37
C GLN A 39 -1.10 -1.45 -7.26
N THR A 40 -1.90 -0.86 -6.36
CA THR A 40 -1.38 -0.16 -5.19
C THR A 40 -0.73 -1.12 -4.20
N ALA A 41 -1.21 -2.36 -4.07
CA ALA A 41 -0.54 -3.38 -3.27
C ALA A 41 0.90 -3.64 -3.79
N VAL A 42 1.10 -3.74 -5.10
CA VAL A 42 2.44 -3.85 -5.70
C VAL A 42 3.29 -2.60 -5.42
N LEU A 43 2.69 -1.40 -5.42
CA LEU A 43 3.41 -0.19 -5.02
C LEU A 43 3.84 -0.24 -3.54
N ILE A 44 2.94 -0.58 -2.63
CA ILE A 44 3.20 -0.68 -1.18
C ILE A 44 4.35 -1.64 -0.90
N GLU A 45 4.26 -2.87 -1.42
CA GLU A 45 5.32 -3.88 -1.28
C GLU A 45 6.64 -3.45 -1.91
N THR A 46 6.61 -2.61 -2.97
CA THR A 46 7.83 -2.02 -3.53
C THR A 46 8.48 -1.09 -2.51
N LEU A 47 7.71 -0.18 -1.91
CA LEU A 47 8.24 0.76 -0.92
C LEU A 47 8.82 0.02 0.29
N VAL A 48 8.12 -1.00 0.79
CA VAL A 48 8.58 -1.87 1.87
C VAL A 48 9.87 -2.61 1.48
N ALA A 49 9.93 -3.19 0.27
CA ALA A 49 11.13 -3.87 -0.23
C ALA A 49 12.35 -2.93 -0.35
N LEU A 50 12.12 -1.62 -0.54
CA LEU A 50 13.16 -0.59 -0.56
C LEU A 50 13.51 -0.02 0.84
N GLY A 51 12.90 -0.55 1.90
CA GLY A 51 13.23 -0.29 3.30
C GLY A 51 12.31 0.69 4.03
N ALA A 52 11.20 1.11 3.42
CA ALA A 52 10.25 2.02 4.06
C ALA A 52 9.37 1.30 5.10
N GLU A 53 9.03 2.03 6.17
CA GLU A 53 7.86 1.73 6.99
C GLU A 53 6.64 2.40 6.33
N VAL A 54 5.58 1.64 6.09
CA VAL A 54 4.43 2.09 5.27
C VAL A 54 3.14 1.90 6.04
N THR A 55 2.27 2.91 5.98
CA THR A 55 0.87 2.84 6.39
C THR A 55 -0.01 3.33 5.23
N TRP A 56 -1.25 2.85 5.14
CA TRP A 56 -2.08 3.16 3.97
C TRP A 56 -3.56 3.37 4.28
N SER A 57 -4.18 4.33 3.59
CA SER A 57 -5.63 4.49 3.46
C SER A 57 -6.02 4.64 2.00
N SER A 58 -7.29 4.37 1.68
CA SER A 58 -7.83 4.73 0.37
C SER A 58 -8.07 6.24 0.28
N CYS A 59 -8.07 6.80 -0.94
CA CYS A 59 -8.47 8.20 -1.20
C CYS A 59 -9.90 8.32 -1.77
N ASN A 60 -10.64 7.22 -1.83
CA ASN A 60 -12.04 7.19 -2.24
C ASN A 60 -12.78 5.98 -1.67
N ILE A 61 -13.94 6.23 -1.05
CA ILE A 61 -14.77 5.26 -0.33
C ILE A 61 -15.25 4.06 -1.16
N PHE A 62 -15.26 4.14 -2.49
CA PHE A 62 -15.71 3.03 -3.36
C PHE A 62 -14.59 2.32 -4.10
N SER A 63 -13.37 2.85 -4.01
CA SER A 63 -12.25 2.42 -4.85
C SER A 63 -11.47 1.22 -4.31
N THR A 64 -11.61 0.94 -3.02
CA THR A 64 -10.90 -0.18 -2.38
C THR A 64 -11.31 -1.50 -3.02
N GLN A 65 -10.31 -2.34 -3.27
CA GLN A 65 -10.47 -3.75 -3.57
C GLN A 65 -10.15 -4.52 -2.29
N ASP A 66 -11.17 -5.03 -1.61
CA ASP A 66 -11.01 -5.57 -0.25
C ASP A 66 -10.01 -6.72 -0.15
N HIS A 67 -9.89 -7.54 -1.20
CA HIS A 67 -8.91 -8.62 -1.26
C HIS A 67 -7.47 -8.09 -1.39
N ALA A 68 -7.25 -6.93 -2.02
CA ALA A 68 -5.96 -6.26 -2.04
C ALA A 68 -5.61 -5.69 -0.65
N ALA A 69 -6.58 -5.02 -0.01
CA ALA A 69 -6.41 -4.52 1.35
C ALA A 69 -6.12 -5.66 2.35
N ALA A 70 -6.87 -6.76 2.26
CA ALA A 70 -6.66 -7.94 3.11
C ALA A 70 -5.28 -8.59 2.89
N ALA A 71 -4.79 -8.65 1.65
CA ALA A 71 -3.46 -9.18 1.36
C ALA A 71 -2.35 -8.31 1.97
N ILE A 72 -2.45 -6.99 1.86
CA ILE A 72 -1.50 -6.05 2.47
C ILE A 72 -1.54 -6.12 4.01
N ALA A 73 -2.74 -6.21 4.59
CA ALA A 73 -2.88 -6.43 6.03
C ALA A 73 -2.23 -7.75 6.48
N ALA A 74 -2.43 -8.84 5.74
CA ALA A 74 -1.83 -10.14 6.02
C ALA A 74 -0.30 -10.15 5.89
N ALA A 75 0.26 -9.27 5.04
CA ALA A 75 1.69 -9.03 4.92
C ALA A 75 2.28 -8.19 6.09
N GLY A 76 1.42 -7.75 7.02
CA GLY A 76 1.84 -7.01 8.22
C GLY A 76 1.96 -5.50 8.02
N VAL A 77 1.48 -4.95 6.90
CA VAL A 77 1.45 -3.51 6.65
C VAL A 77 0.13 -2.94 7.17
N PRO A 78 0.13 -1.92 8.04
CA PRO A 78 -1.10 -1.28 8.51
C PRO A 78 -1.86 -0.63 7.34
N VAL A 79 -3.06 -1.14 7.08
CA VAL A 79 -3.96 -0.62 6.06
C VAL A 79 -5.35 -0.40 6.67
N PHE A 80 -5.86 0.81 6.49
CA PHE A 80 -7.16 1.25 6.96
C PHE A 80 -8.00 1.59 5.74
N ALA A 81 -8.54 0.55 5.09
CA ALA A 81 -9.34 0.71 3.89
C ALA A 81 -10.27 -0.48 3.67
N TRP A 82 -11.53 -0.21 3.32
CA TRP A 82 -12.49 -1.18 2.79
C TRP A 82 -13.42 -0.52 1.77
N LYS A 83 -14.12 -1.33 0.97
CA LYS A 83 -15.05 -0.84 -0.03
C LYS A 83 -16.38 -0.47 0.62
N GLY A 84 -16.86 0.73 0.33
CA GLY A 84 -18.13 1.24 0.84
C GLY A 84 -18.02 1.85 2.24
N GLU A 85 -16.85 2.39 2.60
CA GLU A 85 -16.69 3.26 3.76
C GLU A 85 -17.74 4.40 3.75
N THR A 86 -18.17 4.79 4.94
CA THR A 86 -18.82 6.09 5.17
C THR A 86 -17.79 7.22 5.15
N GLU A 87 -18.25 8.47 5.04
CA GLU A 87 -17.34 9.63 5.10
C GLU A 87 -16.61 9.74 6.45
N GLU A 88 -17.27 9.34 7.55
CA GLU A 88 -16.66 9.33 8.89
C GLU A 88 -15.56 8.27 8.99
N GLU A 89 -15.82 7.05 8.51
CA GLU A 89 -14.84 5.97 8.46
C GLU A 89 -13.64 6.35 7.56
N TYR A 90 -13.90 6.98 6.42
CA TYR A 90 -12.85 7.47 5.51
C TYR A 90 -11.90 8.46 6.19
N LEU A 91 -12.44 9.44 6.92
CA LEU A 91 -11.62 10.40 7.66
C LEU A 91 -10.87 9.72 8.80
N TRP A 92 -11.53 8.81 9.52
CA TRP A 92 -10.88 8.01 10.57
C TRP A 92 -9.70 7.20 10.03
N CYS A 93 -9.85 6.55 8.88
CA CYS A 93 -8.78 5.81 8.20
C CYS A 93 -7.58 6.69 7.86
N ILE A 94 -7.81 7.92 7.39
CA ILE A 94 -6.74 8.89 7.12
C ILE A 94 -6.01 9.30 8.39
N GLU A 95 -6.72 9.46 9.51
CA GLU A 95 -6.09 9.78 10.78
C GLU A 95 -5.24 8.61 11.29
N GLN A 96 -5.73 7.37 11.20
CA GLN A 96 -5.01 6.20 11.71
C GLN A 96 -3.65 6.00 11.04
N GLN A 97 -3.55 6.18 9.73
CA GLN A 97 -2.30 5.99 9.00
C GLN A 97 -1.18 6.96 9.42
N LEU A 98 -1.50 8.11 10.03
CA LEU A 98 -0.48 9.10 10.42
C LEU A 98 0.29 8.72 11.69
N PHE A 99 -0.26 7.82 12.51
CA PHE A 99 0.26 7.52 13.85
C PHE A 99 0.57 6.04 14.09
N SER A 100 0.14 5.16 13.18
CA SER A 100 0.34 3.70 13.29
C SER A 100 1.74 3.25 12.88
#